data_AF-A0A0W1ADL2-F1
#
_entry.id   AF-A0A0W1ADL2-F1
#
_cell.length_a   1.000
_cell.length_b   1.000
_cell.length_c   1.000
_cell.angle_alpha   90.00
_cell.angle_beta   90.00
_cell.angle_gamma   90.00
#
_symmetry.space_group_name_H-M   'P 1'
#
loop_
_entity.id
_entity.type
_entity.pdbx_description
1 polymer ?
#
loop_
_entity_poly.entity_id
_entity_poly.type
_entity_poly.pdbx_seq_one_letter_code
_entity_poly.pdbx_strand_id
1 'polypeptide(L)'
;MTILSLHVIHLYEYQKPESDKCPVEKLKSELNPLVLSTCMRHIYIFSSEQLTGKEQKLEELLKAISTPQPYRKIPHCEHLQGNAAYQFLLYWLIGGKNPKKQFSDERVLGEFRKTCESYKTTKSENKRAAWEANKYPMLALEADGKHLLQLTNRLSQCMINEKIALLEDACKNCTWARSVLIMNITAPLDYEMFTCYEEMLRGFLTLLQAKKSNIHKELAKLSENESEFGFFFSENPKKLCLEQKLSDIVRYILFITDELQHHEKPIQSNTIGVV
;
A
#
# COMPACT_ATOMS: atom_id res chain seq x y z
N MET A 1 -0.07 1.28 -12.45
CA MET A 1 -0.84 2.11 -11.50
C MET A 1 -0.10 2.13 -10.17
N THR A 2 0.20 3.33 -9.65
CA THR A 2 0.90 3.52 -8.37
C THR A 2 -0.11 3.61 -7.22
N ILE A 3 0.33 3.34 -5.99
CA ILE A 3 -0.53 3.50 -4.80
C ILE A 3 -1.01 4.95 -4.60
N LEU A 4 -0.35 5.93 -5.24
CA LEU A 4 -0.71 7.35 -5.18
C LEU A 4 -2.07 7.66 -5.82
N SER A 5 -2.50 6.84 -6.77
CA SER A 5 -3.81 6.96 -7.43
C SER A 5 -4.95 6.27 -6.67
N LEU A 6 -4.67 5.67 -5.50
CA LEU A 6 -5.65 4.95 -4.71
C LEU A 6 -6.51 5.91 -3.89
N HIS A 7 -7.82 5.72 -3.92
CA HIS A 7 -8.77 6.36 -3.03
C HIS A 7 -9.52 5.31 -2.22
N VAL A 8 -9.76 5.64 -0.95
CA VAL A 8 -10.50 4.79 -0.01
C VAL A 8 -11.56 5.64 0.67
N ILE A 9 -12.80 5.18 0.65
CA ILE A 9 -13.84 5.70 1.54
C ILE A 9 -14.09 4.66 2.60
N HIS A 10 -13.82 5.03 3.85
CA HIS A 10 -14.10 4.21 5.02
C HIS A 10 -15.38 4.71 5.69
N LEU A 11 -16.43 3.87 5.66
CA LEU A 11 -17.65 4.08 6.42
C LEU A 11 -17.69 3.12 7.61
N TYR A 12 -18.01 3.64 8.79
CA TYR A 12 -18.23 2.85 10.00
C TYR A 12 -19.55 3.23 10.66
N GLU A 13 -20.30 2.21 11.13
CA GLU A 13 -21.64 2.36 11.71
C GLU A 13 -22.68 2.99 10.76
N TYR A 14 -22.49 2.81 9.45
CA TYR A 14 -23.44 3.32 8.45
C TYR A 14 -24.74 2.51 8.45
N GLN A 15 -25.87 3.21 8.68
CA GLN A 15 -27.21 2.64 8.59
C GLN A 15 -27.83 3.02 7.24
N LYS A 16 -28.02 2.01 6.38
CA LYS A 16 -28.57 2.21 5.03
C LYS A 16 -29.99 2.80 5.12
N PRO A 17 -30.27 3.90 4.38
CA PRO A 17 -31.63 4.40 4.24
C PRO A 17 -32.54 3.41 3.53
N GLU A 18 -33.78 3.27 4.01
CA GLU A 18 -34.84 2.48 3.36
C GLU A 18 -35.32 3.09 2.04
N SER A 19 -35.05 4.37 1.79
CA SER A 19 -35.46 5.08 0.57
C SER A 19 -34.49 4.89 -0.61
N ASP A 20 -35.01 4.99 -1.84
CA ASP A 20 -34.26 5.02 -3.11
C ASP A 20 -33.17 6.11 -3.21
N LYS A 21 -33.11 7.04 -2.26
CA LYS A 21 -32.11 8.11 -2.19
C LYS A 21 -30.85 7.73 -1.39
N CYS A 22 -30.46 6.45 -1.35
CA CYS A 22 -29.26 6.02 -0.64
C CYS A 22 -27.98 6.63 -1.27
N PRO A 23 -27.25 7.53 -0.57
CA PRO A 23 -26.03 8.15 -1.12
C PRO A 23 -24.95 7.13 -1.46
N VAL A 24 -24.87 6.05 -0.68
CA VAL A 24 -23.93 4.95 -0.92
C VAL A 24 -24.24 4.15 -2.18
N GLU A 25 -25.51 3.94 -2.54
CA GLU A 25 -25.83 3.26 -3.80
C GLU A 25 -25.49 4.16 -4.99
N LYS A 26 -25.73 5.47 -4.89
CA LYS A 26 -25.28 6.45 -5.89
C LYS A 26 -23.76 6.45 -6.03
N LEU A 27 -23.04 6.39 -4.92
CA LEU A 27 -21.58 6.30 -4.94
C LEU A 27 -21.09 5.07 -5.71
N LYS A 28 -21.73 3.92 -5.48
CA LYS A 28 -21.39 2.69 -6.20
C LYS A 28 -21.70 2.79 -7.69
N SER A 29 -22.84 3.36 -8.08
CA SER A 29 -23.20 3.50 -9.49
C SER A 29 -22.31 4.50 -10.23
N GLU A 30 -21.93 5.60 -9.57
CA GLU A 30 -21.14 6.67 -10.18
C GLU A 30 -19.66 6.29 -10.29
N LEU A 31 -19.06 5.71 -9.25
CA LEU A 31 -17.62 5.45 -9.19
C LEU A 31 -17.23 4.00 -9.52
N ASN A 32 -18.18 3.06 -9.44
CA ASN A 32 -17.92 1.62 -9.59
C ASN A 32 -16.74 1.10 -8.73
N PRO A 33 -16.72 1.36 -7.41
CA PRO A 33 -15.60 0.97 -6.56
C PRO A 33 -15.54 -0.54 -6.31
N LEU A 34 -14.37 -1.05 -5.97
CA LEU A 34 -14.23 -2.34 -5.28
C LEU A 34 -14.76 -2.18 -3.86
N VAL A 35 -15.76 -3.00 -3.52
CA VAL A 35 -16.45 -2.94 -2.22
C VAL A 35 -15.95 -4.05 -1.30
N LEU A 36 -15.36 -3.67 -0.18
CA LEU A 36 -15.07 -4.55 0.96
C LEU A 36 -16.05 -4.22 2.07
N SER A 37 -16.88 -5.16 2.50
CA SER A 37 -17.91 -4.91 3.52
C SER A 37 -17.92 -5.97 4.59
N THR A 38 -18.03 -5.52 5.84
CA THR A 38 -18.34 -6.31 7.03
C THR A 38 -19.60 -5.74 7.67
N CYS A 39 -20.11 -6.35 8.74
CA CYS A 39 -21.37 -5.92 9.37
C CYS A 39 -21.41 -4.44 9.76
N MET A 40 -20.28 -3.85 10.18
CA MET A 40 -20.22 -2.48 10.71
C MET A 40 -19.32 -1.56 9.90
N ARG A 41 -18.57 -2.09 8.93
CA ARG A 41 -17.56 -1.35 8.19
C ARG A 41 -17.70 -1.61 6.70
N HIS A 42 -17.82 -0.53 5.94
CA HIS A 42 -17.78 -0.55 4.49
C HIS A 42 -16.55 0.23 4.02
N ILE A 43 -15.77 -0.38 3.14
CA ILE A 43 -14.58 0.22 2.53
C ILE A 43 -14.80 0.18 1.03
N TYR A 44 -14.82 1.36 0.41
CA TYR A 44 -14.94 1.52 -1.04
C TYR A 44 -13.60 1.95 -1.59
N ILE A 45 -13.06 1.16 -2.51
CA ILE A 45 -11.74 1.38 -3.10
C ILE A 45 -11.92 1.71 -4.58
N PHE A 46 -11.30 2.80 -5.04
CA PHE A 46 -11.32 3.19 -6.45
C PHE A 46 -10.06 3.96 -6.81
N SER A 47 -9.76 4.02 -8.12
CA SER A 47 -8.63 4.76 -8.65
C SER A 47 -8.99 6.20 -9.00
N SER A 48 -7.98 7.07 -9.14
CA SER A 48 -8.17 8.43 -9.67
C SER A 48 -8.74 8.43 -11.10
N GLU A 49 -8.48 7.37 -11.89
CA GLU A 49 -9.08 7.19 -13.22
C GLU A 49 -10.62 7.05 -13.12
N GLN A 50 -11.11 6.30 -12.13
CA GLN A 50 -12.55 6.15 -11.91
C GLN A 50 -13.21 7.45 -11.40
N LEU A 51 -12.41 8.34 -10.80
CA LEU A 51 -12.86 9.63 -10.26
C LEU A 51 -12.85 10.76 -11.31
N THR A 52 -12.12 10.60 -12.42
CA THR A 52 -11.91 11.69 -13.39
C THR A 52 -13.23 12.27 -13.89
N GLY A 53 -13.45 13.56 -13.67
CA GLY A 53 -14.68 14.29 -14.04
C GLY A 53 -15.86 14.08 -13.09
N LYS A 54 -15.63 13.44 -11.94
CA LYS A 54 -16.63 13.14 -10.89
C LYS A 54 -16.20 13.65 -9.51
N GLU A 55 -15.17 14.50 -9.45
CA GLU A 55 -14.59 15.02 -8.20
C GLU A 55 -15.64 15.76 -7.37
N GLN A 56 -16.34 16.71 -7.99
CA GLN A 56 -17.44 17.44 -7.34
C GLN A 56 -18.57 16.50 -6.89
N LYS A 57 -18.86 15.46 -7.69
CA LYS A 57 -19.87 14.46 -7.35
C LYS A 57 -19.49 13.67 -6.12
N LEU A 58 -18.22 13.29 -6.00
CA LEU A 58 -17.69 12.63 -4.82
C LEU A 58 -17.86 13.50 -3.57
N GLU A 59 -17.50 14.79 -3.64
CA GLU A 59 -17.68 15.72 -2.53
C GLU A 59 -19.14 15.84 -2.09
N GLU A 60 -20.07 15.98 -3.04
CA GLU A 60 -21.51 16.00 -2.77
C GLU A 60 -21.99 14.71 -2.08
N LEU A 61 -21.53 13.56 -2.55
CA LEU A 61 -21.89 12.26 -1.99
C LEU A 61 -21.33 12.07 -0.58
N LEU A 62 -20.07 12.44 -0.35
CA LEU A 62 -19.45 12.39 0.99
C LEU A 62 -20.19 13.30 1.96
N LYS A 63 -20.54 14.53 1.54
CA LYS A 63 -21.35 15.46 2.35
C LYS A 63 -22.72 14.86 2.65
N ALA A 64 -23.37 14.24 1.68
CA ALA A 64 -24.67 13.60 1.87
C ALA A 64 -24.61 12.41 2.84
N ILE A 65 -23.53 11.62 2.81
CA ILE A 65 -23.31 10.50 3.75
C ILE A 65 -23.13 11.02 5.18
N SER A 66 -22.38 12.11 5.35
CA SER A 66 -22.08 12.70 6.66
C SER A 66 -23.18 13.61 7.21
N THR A 67 -24.25 13.84 6.45
CA THR A 67 -25.36 14.70 6.88
C THR A 67 -26.23 13.95 7.91
N PRO A 68 -26.48 14.53 9.10
CA PRO A 68 -27.35 13.92 10.11
C PRO A 68 -28.75 13.66 9.56
N GLN A 69 -29.27 12.45 9.81
CA GLN A 69 -30.66 12.12 9.50
C GLN A 69 -31.44 11.87 10.80
N PRO A 70 -32.75 12.21 10.83
CA PRO A 70 -33.58 11.93 11.99
C PRO A 70 -33.48 10.45 12.39
N TYR A 71 -33.34 10.21 13.70
CA TYR A 71 -33.31 8.86 14.30
C TYR A 71 -32.14 7.96 13.85
N ARG A 72 -31.09 8.52 13.23
CA ARG A 72 -29.89 7.75 12.84
C ARG A 72 -28.62 8.33 13.44
N LYS A 73 -27.72 7.44 13.83
CA LYS A 73 -26.36 7.83 14.21
C LYS A 73 -25.65 8.39 12.99
N ILE A 74 -24.94 9.50 13.17
CA ILE A 74 -24.07 10.05 12.13
C ILE A 74 -22.96 9.01 11.87
N PRO A 75 -22.82 8.49 10.64
CA PRO A 75 -21.78 7.53 10.34
C PRO A 75 -20.42 8.20 10.43
N HIS A 76 -19.41 7.46 10.86
CA HIS A 76 -18.04 7.89 10.62
C HIS A 76 -17.74 7.67 9.13
N CYS A 77 -17.37 8.75 8.43
CA CYS A 77 -17.06 8.75 7.02
C CYS A 77 -15.72 9.47 6.82
N GLU A 78 -14.74 8.74 6.31
CA GLU A 78 -13.41 9.27 6.00
C GLU A 78 -13.07 8.97 4.54
N HIS A 79 -12.51 9.96 3.84
CA HIS A 79 -11.95 9.80 2.50
C HIS A 79 -10.44 9.93 2.59
N LEU A 80 -9.74 8.85 2.23
CA LEU A 80 -8.30 8.75 2.23
C LEU A 80 -7.79 8.64 0.79
N GLN A 81 -6.60 9.19 0.54
CA GLN A 81 -5.94 9.14 -0.76
C GLN A 81 -4.48 8.72 -0.63
N GLY A 82 -3.98 8.05 -1.66
CA GLY A 82 -2.56 7.76 -1.86
C GLY A 82 -1.97 6.96 -0.71
N ASN A 83 -0.90 7.48 -0.13
CA ASN A 83 -0.20 6.83 0.99
C ASN A 83 -1.11 6.62 2.20
N ALA A 84 -1.95 7.61 2.55
CA ALA A 84 -2.87 7.48 3.68
C ALA A 84 -3.89 6.36 3.46
N ALA A 85 -4.41 6.22 2.23
CA ALA A 85 -5.31 5.14 1.86
C ALA A 85 -4.63 3.77 1.96
N TYR A 86 -3.42 3.63 1.42
CA TYR A 86 -2.69 2.37 1.45
C TYR A 86 -2.30 1.96 2.89
N GLN A 87 -1.77 2.89 3.68
CA GLN A 87 -1.41 2.67 5.08
C GLN A 87 -2.62 2.24 5.91
N PHE A 88 -3.76 2.92 5.75
CA PHE A 88 -5.00 2.54 6.41
C PHE A 88 -5.41 1.12 6.07
N LEU A 89 -5.36 0.75 4.79
CA LEU A 89 -5.76 -0.57 4.32
C LEU A 89 -4.82 -1.66 4.88
N LEU A 90 -3.50 -1.45 4.89
CA LEU A 90 -2.54 -2.38 5.50
C LEU A 90 -2.88 -2.61 6.98
N TYR A 91 -3.04 -1.53 7.74
CA TYR A 91 -3.32 -1.61 9.17
C TYR A 91 -4.68 -2.26 9.47
N TRP A 92 -5.68 -2.00 8.62
CA TRP A 92 -6.97 -2.66 8.70
C TRP A 92 -6.87 -4.16 8.39
N LEU A 93 -6.14 -4.57 7.35
CA LEU A 93 -5.98 -5.96 6.93
C LEU A 93 -5.38 -6.86 8.01
N ILE A 94 -4.43 -6.32 8.79
CA ILE A 94 -3.82 -7.04 9.91
C ILE A 94 -4.66 -6.97 11.19
N GLY A 95 -5.90 -6.47 11.12
CA GLY A 95 -6.83 -6.42 12.25
C GLY A 95 -6.58 -5.28 13.23
N GLY A 96 -5.76 -4.28 12.89
CA GLY A 96 -5.43 -3.16 13.78
C GLY A 96 -6.63 -2.27 14.15
N LYS A 97 -7.71 -2.31 13.35
CA LYS A 97 -8.95 -1.58 13.62
C LYS A 97 -10.07 -2.44 14.23
N ASN A 98 -9.77 -3.64 14.72
CA ASN A 98 -10.74 -4.50 15.43
C ASN A 98 -10.62 -4.30 16.95
N PRO A 99 -11.59 -3.65 17.62
CA PRO A 99 -11.49 -3.37 19.06
C PRO A 99 -11.59 -4.63 19.94
N LYS A 100 -12.14 -5.75 19.44
CA LYS A 100 -12.32 -6.99 20.20
C LYS A 100 -11.18 -8.00 20.01
N LYS A 101 -10.49 -7.95 18.87
CA LYS A 101 -9.46 -8.91 18.46
C LYS A 101 -8.33 -8.21 17.71
N GLN A 102 -7.79 -7.16 18.31
CA GLN A 102 -6.76 -6.34 17.67
C GLN A 102 -5.52 -7.21 17.36
N PHE A 103 -5.12 -7.25 16.09
CA PHE A 103 -4.01 -8.09 15.59
C PHE A 103 -4.15 -9.60 15.86
N SER A 104 -5.36 -10.09 16.10
CA SER A 104 -5.66 -11.52 16.27
C SER A 104 -6.84 -11.96 15.40
N ASP A 105 -7.24 -11.13 14.44
CA ASP A 105 -8.34 -11.41 13.52
C ASP A 105 -7.83 -11.68 12.10
N GLU A 106 -7.27 -12.87 11.89
CA GLU A 106 -6.78 -13.32 10.57
C GLU A 106 -7.90 -13.39 9.51
N ARG A 107 -9.17 -13.35 9.94
CA ARG A 107 -10.32 -13.39 9.02
C ARG A 107 -10.39 -12.16 8.14
N VAL A 108 -9.87 -11.00 8.57
CA VAL A 108 -9.92 -9.78 7.77
C VAL A 108 -9.15 -9.96 6.45
N LEU A 109 -7.91 -10.46 6.52
CA LEU A 109 -7.13 -10.78 5.34
C LEU A 109 -7.77 -11.90 4.51
N GLY A 110 -8.34 -12.92 5.17
CA GLY A 110 -9.07 -14.00 4.49
C GLY A 110 -10.26 -13.50 3.66
N GLU A 111 -11.10 -12.64 4.23
CA GLU A 111 -12.26 -12.04 3.54
C GLU A 111 -11.84 -11.07 2.43
N PHE A 112 -10.75 -10.33 2.64
CA PHE A 112 -10.15 -9.50 1.60
C PHE A 112 -9.72 -10.34 0.38
N ARG A 113 -9.01 -11.45 0.60
CA ARG A 113 -8.60 -12.37 -0.47
C ARG A 113 -9.79 -12.95 -1.22
N LYS A 114 -10.80 -13.45 -0.50
CA LYS A 114 -12.05 -13.94 -1.11
C LYS A 114 -12.71 -12.87 -1.96
N THR A 115 -12.72 -11.62 -1.49
CA THR A 115 -13.29 -10.52 -2.25
C THR A 115 -12.48 -10.27 -3.52
N CYS A 116 -11.16 -10.14 -3.44
CA CYS A 116 -10.31 -9.97 -4.62
C CYS A 116 -10.52 -11.10 -5.65
N GLU A 117 -10.54 -12.36 -5.21
CA GLU A 117 -10.78 -13.51 -6.09
C GLU A 117 -12.18 -13.45 -6.72
N SER A 118 -13.19 -13.01 -5.98
CA SER A 118 -14.55 -12.83 -6.51
C SER A 118 -14.65 -11.75 -7.58
N TYR A 119 -13.80 -10.72 -7.54
CA TYR A 119 -13.71 -9.67 -8.56
C TYR A 119 -12.90 -10.15 -9.77
N LYS A 120 -11.82 -10.90 -9.54
CA LYS A 120 -10.96 -11.46 -10.57
C LYS A 120 -11.66 -12.52 -11.45
N THR A 121 -12.53 -13.34 -10.87
CA THR A 121 -13.19 -14.47 -11.56
C THR A 121 -14.63 -14.18 -12.00
N THR A 122 -15.11 -12.95 -11.79
CA THR A 122 -16.49 -12.58 -12.09
C THR A 122 -16.80 -12.54 -13.60
N LYS A 123 -18.06 -12.82 -13.95
CA LYS A 123 -18.61 -12.55 -15.29
C LYS A 123 -19.22 -11.15 -15.42
N SER A 124 -19.39 -10.42 -14.31
CA SER A 124 -19.98 -9.08 -14.32
C SER A 124 -18.99 -8.06 -14.89
N GLU A 125 -19.40 -7.34 -15.94
CA GLU A 125 -18.57 -6.31 -16.57
C GLU A 125 -18.17 -5.21 -15.59
N ASN A 126 -19.10 -4.75 -14.76
CA ASN A 126 -18.84 -3.71 -13.75
C ASN A 126 -17.77 -4.15 -12.75
N LYS A 127 -17.90 -5.37 -12.20
CA LYS A 127 -16.90 -5.88 -11.25
C LYS A 127 -15.53 -6.10 -11.91
N ARG A 128 -15.51 -6.58 -13.16
CA ARG A 128 -14.27 -6.73 -13.93
C ARG A 128 -13.60 -5.37 -14.18
N ALA A 129 -14.36 -4.35 -14.55
CA ALA A 129 -13.84 -2.99 -14.73
C ALA A 129 -13.27 -2.42 -13.42
N ALA A 130 -13.99 -2.61 -12.30
CA ALA A 130 -13.50 -2.21 -10.97
C ALA A 130 -12.22 -2.95 -10.58
N TRP A 131 -12.10 -4.24 -10.92
CA TRP A 131 -10.89 -5.02 -10.70
C TRP A 131 -9.73 -4.51 -11.52
N GLU A 132 -9.90 -4.34 -12.83
CA GLU A 132 -8.84 -3.88 -13.72
C GLU A 132 -8.28 -2.51 -13.31
N ALA A 133 -9.17 -1.61 -12.90
CA ALA A 133 -8.81 -0.29 -12.40
C ALA A 133 -8.05 -0.32 -11.05
N ASN A 134 -8.07 -1.43 -10.30
CA ASN A 134 -7.48 -1.50 -8.94
C ASN A 134 -6.56 -2.72 -8.72
N LYS A 135 -6.33 -3.58 -9.72
CA LYS A 135 -5.68 -4.89 -9.51
C LYS A 135 -4.28 -4.78 -8.91
N TYR A 136 -3.46 -3.83 -9.38
CA TYR A 136 -2.07 -3.69 -8.94
C TYR A 136 -1.95 -3.32 -7.46
N PRO A 137 -2.61 -2.25 -6.96
CA PRO A 137 -2.59 -1.97 -5.54
C PRO A 137 -3.20 -3.11 -4.71
N MET A 138 -4.26 -3.79 -5.18
CA MET A 138 -4.85 -4.91 -4.43
C MET A 138 -3.91 -6.12 -4.30
N LEU A 139 -3.19 -6.47 -5.37
CA LEU A 139 -2.18 -7.55 -5.34
C LEU A 139 -0.99 -7.19 -4.43
N ALA A 140 -0.55 -5.93 -4.45
CA ALA A 140 0.47 -5.44 -3.52
C ALA A 140 -0.02 -5.52 -2.06
N LEU A 141 -1.26 -5.06 -1.81
CA LEU A 141 -1.90 -5.10 -0.49
C LEU A 141 -2.01 -6.54 0.05
N GLU A 142 -2.33 -7.50 -0.80
CA GLU A 142 -2.43 -8.91 -0.42
C GLU A 142 -1.07 -9.49 0.02
N ALA A 143 -0.02 -9.20 -0.77
CA ALA A 143 1.33 -9.64 -0.47
C ALA A 143 1.85 -9.00 0.82
N ASP A 144 1.71 -7.69 0.94
CA ASP A 144 2.20 -6.91 2.08
C ASP A 144 1.42 -7.27 3.35
N GLY A 145 0.08 -7.33 3.26
CA GLY A 145 -0.79 -7.74 4.36
C GLY A 145 -0.49 -9.15 4.87
N LYS A 146 -0.08 -10.09 3.99
CA LYS A 146 0.38 -11.43 4.40
C LYS A 146 1.61 -11.35 5.29
N HIS A 147 2.63 -10.59 4.87
CA HIS A 147 3.89 -10.50 5.60
C HIS A 147 3.76 -9.67 6.88
N LEU A 148 2.98 -8.59 6.87
CA LEU A 148 2.65 -7.83 8.08
C LEU A 148 1.84 -8.65 9.09
N LEU A 149 0.91 -9.50 8.63
CA LEU A 149 0.20 -10.43 9.53
C LEU A 149 1.15 -11.46 10.15
N GLN A 150 2.19 -11.91 9.45
CA GLN A 150 3.22 -12.75 10.04
C GLN A 150 4.01 -11.99 11.11
N LEU A 151 4.33 -10.73 10.86
CA LEU A 151 4.98 -9.84 11.84
C LEU A 151 4.13 -9.68 13.11
N THR A 152 2.79 -9.60 13.01
CA THR A 152 1.94 -9.51 14.20
C THR A 152 2.09 -10.71 15.13
N ASN A 153 2.40 -11.90 14.58
CA ASN A 153 2.62 -13.12 15.37
C ASN A 153 4.01 -13.14 16.02
N ARG A 154 5.03 -12.59 15.35
CA ARG A 154 6.38 -12.43 15.91
C ARG A 154 6.40 -11.44 17.08
N LEU A 155 5.59 -10.38 17.00
CA LEU A 155 5.37 -9.39 18.07
C LEU A 155 4.35 -9.85 19.13
N SER A 156 4.13 -11.16 19.30
CA SER A 156 3.14 -11.68 20.26
C SER A 156 3.54 -11.49 21.72
N GLN A 157 4.84 -11.32 22.00
CA GLN A 157 5.36 -11.10 23.34
C GLN A 157 5.36 -9.63 23.76
N CYS A 158 5.21 -8.70 22.82
CA CYS A 158 5.16 -7.26 23.11
C CYS A 158 3.87 -6.88 23.84
N MET A 159 3.94 -5.83 24.66
CA MET A 159 2.74 -5.22 25.24
C MET A 159 1.86 -4.66 24.12
N ILE A 160 0.54 -4.67 24.30
CA ILE A 160 -0.39 -4.27 23.21
C ILE A 160 -0.10 -2.86 22.66
N ASN A 161 0.20 -1.88 23.51
CA ASN A 161 0.48 -0.51 23.08
C ASN A 161 1.79 -0.40 22.30
N GLU A 162 2.82 -1.14 22.70
CA GLU A 162 4.08 -1.23 21.98
C GLU A 162 3.88 -1.91 20.62
N LYS A 163 3.14 -3.02 20.60
CA LYS A 163 2.75 -3.72 19.37
C LYS A 163 1.97 -2.82 18.41
N ILE A 164 1.06 -1.98 18.93
CA ILE A 164 0.34 -0.98 18.13
C ILE A 164 1.34 -0.03 17.46
N ALA A 165 2.22 0.60 18.23
CA ALA A 165 3.20 1.56 17.72
C ALA A 165 4.09 0.94 16.63
N LEU A 166 4.67 -0.24 16.91
CA LEU A 166 5.55 -0.94 15.97
C LEU A 166 4.83 -1.31 14.66
N LEU A 167 3.55 -1.71 14.73
CA LEU A 167 2.77 -2.07 13.55
C LEU A 167 2.26 -0.85 12.77
N GLU A 168 2.00 0.27 13.44
CA GLU A 168 1.71 1.55 12.79
C GLU A 168 2.93 2.03 12.00
N ASP A 169 4.12 1.97 12.61
CA ASP A 169 5.38 2.29 11.95
C ASP A 169 5.65 1.32 10.79
N ALA A 170 5.44 0.01 10.99
CA ALA A 170 5.59 -0.97 9.93
C ALA A 170 4.67 -0.70 8.72
N CYS A 171 3.41 -0.36 8.96
CA CYS A 171 2.47 0.01 7.88
C CYS A 171 2.89 1.30 7.17
N LYS A 172 3.34 2.31 7.92
CA LYS A 172 3.83 3.59 7.40
C LYS A 172 5.07 3.40 6.53
N ASN A 173 6.06 2.68 7.03
CA ASN A 173 7.34 2.43 6.36
C ASN A 173 7.18 1.53 5.14
N CYS A 174 6.32 0.50 5.20
CA CYS A 174 5.93 -0.30 4.05
C CYS A 174 5.25 0.54 2.96
N THR A 175 4.34 1.44 3.36
CA THR A 175 3.68 2.38 2.44
C THR A 175 4.69 3.31 1.77
N TRP A 176 5.63 3.88 2.53
CA TRP A 176 6.71 4.70 1.98
C TRP A 176 7.50 3.92 0.93
N ALA A 177 7.92 2.69 1.24
CA ALA A 177 8.69 1.85 0.33
C ALA A 177 7.92 1.50 -0.96
N ARG A 178 6.60 1.31 -0.88
CA ARG A 178 5.74 1.16 -2.05
C ARG A 178 5.64 2.45 -2.87
N SER A 179 5.52 3.61 -2.20
CA SER A 179 5.36 4.90 -2.87
C SER A 179 6.59 5.29 -3.70
N VAL A 180 7.79 4.97 -3.19
CA VAL A 180 9.06 5.21 -3.89
C VAL A 180 9.46 4.06 -4.82
N LEU A 181 8.62 3.02 -4.97
CA LEU A 181 8.82 1.87 -5.85
C LEU A 181 10.06 1.01 -5.59
N ILE A 182 10.76 1.21 -4.46
CA ILE A 182 11.98 0.47 -4.14
C ILE A 182 11.73 -1.04 -3.98
N MET A 183 10.56 -1.42 -3.48
CA MET A 183 10.17 -2.82 -3.29
C MET A 183 10.14 -3.62 -4.60
N ASN A 184 10.02 -2.96 -5.76
CA ASN A 184 10.04 -3.62 -7.06
C ASN A 184 11.41 -4.23 -7.39
N ILE A 185 12.49 -3.71 -6.78
CA ILE A 185 13.85 -4.17 -7.03
C ILE A 185 14.49 -4.85 -5.82
N THR A 186 13.99 -4.65 -4.60
CA THR A 186 14.59 -5.18 -3.37
C THR A 186 14.01 -6.52 -2.88
N ALA A 187 12.95 -7.05 -3.51
CA ALA A 187 12.37 -8.34 -3.11
C ALA A 187 13.36 -9.53 -3.21
N PRO A 188 13.23 -10.56 -2.35
CA PRO A 188 12.31 -10.66 -1.20
C PRO A 188 12.73 -9.78 0.00
N LEU A 189 11.79 -9.44 0.88
CA LEU A 189 12.00 -8.53 2.02
C LEU A 189 11.68 -9.19 3.35
N ASP A 190 12.48 -8.88 4.38
CA ASP A 190 12.12 -9.16 5.76
C ASP A 190 11.28 -8.02 6.30
N TYR A 191 10.05 -8.29 6.73
CA TYR A 191 9.13 -7.25 7.17
C TYR A 191 9.43 -6.72 8.57
N GLU A 192 10.29 -7.39 9.34
CA GLU A 192 10.74 -6.87 10.63
C GLU A 192 11.44 -5.52 10.49
N MET A 193 12.21 -5.31 9.41
CA MET A 193 12.90 -4.04 9.18
C MET A 193 11.96 -2.84 9.07
N PHE A 194 10.66 -3.04 8.79
CA PHE A 194 9.72 -1.94 8.67
C PHE A 194 9.31 -1.34 10.02
N THR A 195 9.56 -1.99 11.15
CA THR A 195 9.21 -1.44 12.47
C THR A 195 10.03 -0.20 12.84
N CYS A 196 11.20 0.00 12.21
CA CYS A 196 12.05 1.15 12.40
C CYS A 196 12.48 1.72 11.04
N TYR A 197 12.28 3.02 10.83
CA TYR A 197 12.58 3.66 9.53
C TYR A 197 14.07 3.60 9.18
N GLU A 198 14.96 3.86 10.14
CA GLU A 198 16.41 3.80 9.94
C GLU A 198 16.88 2.37 9.60
N GLU A 199 16.37 1.37 10.32
CA GLU A 199 16.68 -0.05 10.05
C GLU A 199 16.16 -0.48 8.68
N MET A 200 14.97 -0.04 8.29
CA MET A 200 14.43 -0.25 6.95
C MET A 200 15.38 0.30 5.88
N LEU A 201 15.82 1.56 6.02
CA LEU A 201 16.71 2.18 5.04
C LEU A 201 18.05 1.44 4.95
N ARG A 202 18.65 1.08 6.09
CA ARG A 202 19.91 0.29 6.14
C ARG A 202 19.76 -1.10 5.53
N GLY A 203 18.64 -1.78 5.79
CA GLY A 203 18.36 -3.07 5.17
C GLY A 203 18.19 -2.95 3.66
N PHE A 204 17.53 -1.89 3.16
CA PHE A 204 17.43 -1.66 1.71
C PHE A 204 18.80 -1.38 1.08
N LEU A 205 19.66 -0.58 1.71
CA LEU A 205 21.02 -0.38 1.21
C LEU A 205 21.78 -1.70 1.10
N THR A 206 21.71 -2.55 2.13
CA THR A 206 22.36 -3.86 2.14
C THR A 206 21.87 -4.73 0.97
N LEU A 207 20.55 -4.79 0.76
CA LEU A 207 19.94 -5.54 -0.35
C LEU A 207 20.36 -5.00 -1.72
N LEU A 208 20.38 -3.67 -1.88
CA LEU A 208 20.76 -3.02 -3.14
C LEU A 208 22.25 -3.21 -3.45
N GLN A 209 23.12 -3.12 -2.45
CA GLN A 209 24.56 -3.38 -2.61
C GLN A 209 24.82 -4.84 -3.03
N ALA A 210 24.11 -5.79 -2.42
CA ALA A 210 24.20 -7.20 -2.80
C ALA A 210 23.74 -7.41 -4.26
N LYS A 211 22.62 -6.81 -4.66
CA LYS A 211 22.11 -6.88 -6.04
C LYS A 211 23.05 -6.22 -7.04
N LYS A 212 23.62 -5.06 -6.71
CA LYS A 212 24.66 -4.39 -7.51
C LYS A 212 25.85 -5.31 -7.76
N SER A 213 26.38 -5.93 -6.71
CA SER A 213 27.49 -6.87 -6.80
C SER A 213 27.16 -8.08 -7.70
N ASN A 214 25.96 -8.64 -7.56
CA ASN A 214 25.52 -9.75 -8.40
C ASN A 214 25.39 -9.38 -9.88
N ILE A 215 24.85 -8.20 -10.20
CA ILE A 215 24.75 -7.73 -11.58
C ILE A 215 26.14 -7.49 -12.18
N HIS A 216 27.09 -6.91 -11.43
CA HIS A 216 28.47 -6.78 -11.91
C HIS A 216 29.11 -8.13 -12.21
N LYS A 217 28.89 -9.15 -11.36
CA LYS A 217 29.37 -10.52 -11.62
C LYS A 217 28.72 -11.12 -12.88
N GLU A 218 27.43 -10.88 -13.11
CA GLU A 218 26.75 -11.35 -14.32
C GLU A 218 27.26 -10.65 -15.58
N LEU A 219 27.48 -9.35 -15.53
CA LEU A 219 28.05 -8.58 -16.65
C LEU A 219 29.47 -9.05 -16.98
N ALA A 220 30.31 -9.31 -15.98
CA ALA A 220 31.66 -9.85 -16.17
C ALA A 220 31.66 -11.22 -16.88
N LYS A 221 30.76 -12.11 -16.48
CA LYS A 221 30.59 -13.42 -17.16
C LYS A 221 30.15 -13.28 -18.62
N LEU A 222 29.34 -12.27 -18.94
CA LEU A 222 28.92 -12.01 -20.31
C LEU A 222 30.06 -11.45 -21.18
N SER A 223 31.03 -10.74 -20.60
CA SER A 223 32.21 -10.28 -21.33
C SER A 223 33.25 -11.38 -21.60
N GLU A 224 33.27 -12.44 -20.78
CA GLU A 224 34.21 -13.57 -20.94
C GLU A 224 33.76 -14.58 -22.01
N ASN A 225 32.45 -14.68 -22.26
CA ASN A 225 31.88 -15.54 -23.30
C ASN A 225 31.73 -14.77 -24.64
N GLU A 226 32.83 -14.62 -25.39
CA GLU A 226 32.86 -13.92 -26.70
C GLU A 226 32.12 -14.64 -27.85
N SER A 227 31.55 -15.84 -27.63
CA SER A 227 31.02 -16.71 -28.69
C SER A 227 29.53 -16.51 -29.05
N GLU A 228 28.79 -15.59 -28.42
CA GLU A 228 27.38 -15.36 -28.72
C GLU A 228 27.12 -13.96 -29.31
N PHE A 229 27.64 -13.70 -30.52
CA PHE A 229 27.16 -12.57 -31.34
C PHE A 229 25.64 -12.61 -31.61
N GLY A 230 24.98 -13.75 -31.38
CA GLY A 230 23.52 -13.90 -31.40
C GLY A 230 22.78 -13.16 -30.27
N PHE A 231 23.49 -12.73 -29.21
CA PHE A 231 22.86 -12.04 -28.07
C PHE A 231 22.46 -10.59 -28.38
N PHE A 232 23.20 -9.92 -29.26
CA PHE A 232 22.97 -8.52 -29.63
C PHE A 232 21.74 -8.32 -30.53
N PHE A 233 21.31 -9.36 -31.24
CA PHE A 233 20.17 -9.33 -32.16
C PHE A 233 18.89 -9.94 -31.59
N SER A 234 18.88 -10.30 -30.30
CA SER A 234 17.64 -10.68 -29.61
C SER A 234 16.80 -9.44 -29.31
N GLU A 235 15.48 -9.56 -29.36
CA GLU A 235 14.54 -8.44 -29.08
C GLU A 235 14.73 -7.78 -27.70
N ASN A 236 15.51 -8.39 -26.79
CA ASN A 236 15.96 -7.80 -25.52
C ASN A 236 17.39 -8.28 -25.17
N PRO A 237 18.46 -7.56 -25.53
CA PRO A 237 19.81 -7.98 -25.21
C PRO A 237 20.03 -7.94 -23.70
N LYS A 238 20.24 -9.11 -23.08
CA LYS A 238 20.40 -9.29 -21.62
C LYS A 238 21.38 -8.30 -20.99
N LYS A 239 22.48 -7.96 -21.70
CA LYS A 239 23.45 -6.95 -21.27
C LYS A 239 22.79 -5.58 -21.02
N LEU A 240 22.00 -5.09 -21.96
CA LEU A 240 21.30 -3.80 -21.86
C LEU A 240 20.28 -3.80 -20.72
N CYS A 241 19.57 -4.91 -20.51
CA CYS A 241 18.67 -5.07 -19.36
C CYS A 241 19.42 -5.03 -18.02
N LEU A 242 20.58 -5.69 -17.93
CA LEU A 242 21.42 -5.66 -16.72
C LEU A 242 22.00 -4.27 -16.46
N GLU A 243 22.44 -3.55 -17.49
CA GLU A 243 22.92 -2.17 -17.39
C GLU A 243 21.81 -1.22 -16.92
N GLN A 244 20.58 -1.36 -17.44
CA GLN A 244 19.44 -0.57 -16.98
C GLN A 244 19.10 -0.86 -15.51
N LYS A 245 19.06 -2.14 -15.11
CA LYS A 245 18.86 -2.53 -13.71
C LYS A 245 19.95 -1.97 -12.79
N LEU A 246 21.20 -1.97 -13.25
CA LEU A 246 22.33 -1.41 -12.52
C LEU A 246 22.16 0.10 -12.31
N SER A 247 21.77 0.83 -13.36
CA SER A 247 21.46 2.25 -13.28
C SER A 247 20.36 2.55 -12.26
N ASP A 248 19.27 1.76 -12.28
CA ASP A 248 18.20 1.88 -11.30
C ASP A 248 18.69 1.64 -9.87
N ILE A 249 19.46 0.57 -9.64
CA ILE A 249 20.01 0.26 -8.31
C ILE A 249 20.92 1.38 -7.81
N VAL A 250 21.80 1.93 -8.66
CA VAL A 250 22.69 3.03 -8.28
C VAL A 250 21.87 4.26 -7.88
N ARG A 251 20.84 4.60 -8.66
CA ARG A 251 19.92 5.70 -8.32
C ARG A 251 19.26 5.50 -6.96
N TYR A 252 18.77 4.30 -6.66
CA TYR A 252 18.17 4.02 -5.35
C TYR A 252 19.18 4.04 -4.20
N ILE A 253 20.41 3.56 -4.41
CA ILE A 253 21.46 3.65 -3.39
C ILE A 253 21.74 5.10 -3.01
N LEU A 254 21.87 5.98 -4.01
CA LEU A 254 22.07 7.42 -3.79
C LEU A 254 20.88 8.03 -3.05
N PHE A 255 19.66 7.75 -3.51
CA PHE A 255 18.43 8.21 -2.88
C PHE A 255 18.34 7.80 -1.39
N ILE A 256 18.58 6.53 -1.06
CA ILE A 256 18.49 6.07 0.33
C ILE A 256 19.61 6.62 1.20
N THR A 257 20.81 6.77 0.64
CA THR A 257 21.94 7.36 1.37
C THR A 257 21.63 8.82 1.74
N ASP A 258 21.01 9.56 0.83
CA ASP A 258 20.53 10.91 1.09
C ASP A 258 19.44 10.94 2.18
N GLU A 259 18.44 10.04 2.09
CA GLU A 259 17.38 9.92 3.11
C GLU A 259 17.94 9.61 4.51
N LEU A 260 18.94 8.72 4.62
CA LEU A 260 19.62 8.42 5.88
C LEU A 260 20.35 9.63 6.45
N GLN A 261 21.08 10.39 5.61
CA GLN A 261 21.79 11.59 6.06
C GLN A 261 20.85 12.69 6.55
N HIS A 262 19.66 12.81 5.96
CA HIS A 262 18.64 13.75 6.43
C HIS A 262 18.02 13.32 7.76
N HIS A 263 17.87 12.01 7.99
CA HIS A 263 17.36 11.47 9.24
C HIS A 263 18.36 11.59 10.41
N GLU A 264 19.66 11.54 10.14
CA GLU A 264 20.73 11.63 11.15
C GLU A 264 21.05 13.08 11.59
N LYS A 265 20.52 14.11 10.92
CA LYS A 265 20.72 15.51 11.35
C LYS A 265 19.92 15.80 12.62
N PRO A 266 20.56 16.11 13.76
CA PRO A 266 19.82 16.46 14.97
C PRO A 266 19.00 17.73 14.71
N ILE A 267 17.73 17.71 15.14
CA ILE A 267 16.91 18.91 15.26
C ILE A 267 17.68 19.86 16.17
N GLN A 268 18.32 20.88 15.60
CA GLN A 268 18.91 21.95 16.39
C GLN A 268 17.77 22.59 17.17
N SER A 269 17.73 22.30 18.47
CA SER A 269 16.82 22.91 19.41
C SER A 269 17.07 24.41 19.40
N ASN A 270 16.15 25.16 18.79
CA ASN A 270 16.01 26.59 19.01
C ASN A 270 15.73 26.77 20.51
N THR A 271 16.81 26.99 21.24
CA THR A 271 16.77 27.40 22.64
C THR A 271 16.40 28.88 22.59
N ILE A 272 15.11 29.18 22.65
CA ILE A 272 14.64 30.53 22.90
C ILE A 272 15.07 30.87 24.32
N GLY A 273 16.22 31.52 24.43
CA GLY A 273 16.63 32.18 25.65
C GLY A 273 15.62 33.27 25.97
N VAL A 274 14.81 33.02 27.00
CA VAL A 274 14.10 34.06 27.72
C VAL A 274 15.14 34.80 28.55
N VAL A 275 15.45 36.04 28.15
CA VAL A 275 16.00 37.08 29.03
C VAL A 275 15.17 38.33 28.83
#